data_AF-A0A821QZ14-F1
#
_entry.id   AF-A0A821QZ14-F1
#
_cell.length_a   1.000
_cell.length_b   1.000
_cell.length_c   1.000
_cell.angle_alpha   90.00
_cell.angle_beta   90.00
_cell.angle_gamma   90.00
#
_symmetry.space_group_name_H-M   'P 1'
#
loop_
_entity.id
_entity.type
_entity.pdbx_description
1 polymer ?
#
loop_
_entity_poly.entity_id
_entity_poly.type
_entity_poly.pdbx_seq_one_letter_code
_entity_poly.pdbx_strand_id
1 'polypeptide(L)'
;MSLAVRARSPNTVRKLNKNKLYLLGPRFWHVRGHFKVLKVVDIEAQMSIVQLSNGKFLIIDTINMNDRLRQEIDNLTSNGDNIEAVIGVHPFHTLSFPSFYQAYPKAAYFGTPRHLRRLTGIPWAGDLNDSSVRKQWEPDVEMRIPAGAEFINPQPESTNHFISVFVYHSASQTLHVDDTIMYTEKPGFLLRLMGCRDGAIAFHPAIKTFGLQQTREAPYLFRDWLCHVICDWPFENMCCAHMGVKIGGAYLDVVKLLKNTEPLFVKMSEQNKMRYFDVTETSDYHTNTNINGNECG
;
A
#
# COMPACT_ATOMS: atom_id res chain seq x y z
N MET A 1 8.77 29.66 -29.09
CA MET A 1 7.33 29.36 -29.23
C MET A 1 6.90 28.50 -28.04
N SER A 2 6.20 29.11 -27.08
CA SER A 2 5.73 28.44 -25.86
C SER A 2 4.41 27.72 -26.15
N LEU A 3 4.41 26.38 -26.07
CA LEU A 3 3.20 25.57 -26.18
C LEU A 3 2.50 25.57 -24.82
N ALA A 4 1.56 26.49 -24.65
CA ALA A 4 0.63 26.52 -23.54
C ALA A 4 -0.24 25.25 -23.56
N VAL A 5 0.01 24.33 -22.64
CA VAL A 5 -0.88 23.21 -22.35
C VAL A 5 -2.12 23.79 -21.67
N ARG A 6 -3.22 23.91 -22.43
CA ARG A 6 -4.54 24.32 -21.92
C ARG A 6 -4.96 23.38 -20.78
N ALA A 7 -5.05 23.93 -19.57
CA ALA A 7 -5.81 23.31 -18.48
C ALA A 7 -7.27 23.13 -18.94
N ARG A 8 -7.77 21.89 -18.91
CA ARG A 8 -9.17 21.54 -19.21
C ARG A 8 -9.83 21.04 -17.92
N SER A 9 -11.12 21.33 -17.81
CA SER A 9 -12.04 21.12 -16.67
C SER A 9 -11.91 19.79 -15.88
N PRO A 10 -12.26 19.75 -14.57
CA PRO A 10 -11.89 18.68 -13.64
C PRO A 10 -12.79 17.42 -13.62
N ASN A 11 -13.93 17.40 -14.31
CA ASN A 11 -15.00 16.42 -14.00
C ASN A 11 -15.15 15.24 -14.97
N THR A 12 -14.06 14.72 -15.54
CA THR A 12 -14.10 13.39 -16.17
C THR A 12 -12.75 12.71 -16.02
N VAL A 13 -12.62 11.84 -15.02
CA VAL A 13 -11.44 10.96 -14.92
C VAL A 13 -11.40 10.12 -16.20
N ARG A 14 -10.41 10.43 -17.04
CA ARG A 14 -10.15 9.70 -18.27
C ARG A 14 -9.82 8.27 -17.87
N LYS A 15 -10.46 7.27 -18.48
CA LYS A 15 -10.10 5.85 -18.25
C LYS A 15 -8.60 5.70 -18.50
N LEU A 16 -7.84 5.45 -17.43
CA LEU A 16 -6.39 5.30 -17.52
C LEU A 16 -6.10 3.92 -18.12
N ASN A 17 -5.52 3.91 -19.32
CA ASN A 17 -5.05 2.67 -19.95
C ASN A 17 -3.88 2.07 -19.18
N LYS A 18 -3.77 0.75 -19.17
CA LYS A 18 -2.66 0.02 -18.54
C LYS A 18 -1.36 0.22 -19.32
N ASN A 19 -0.23 0.02 -18.63
CA ASN A 19 1.13 0.14 -19.15
C ASN A 19 1.41 1.47 -19.85
N LYS A 20 1.04 2.57 -19.18
CA LYS A 20 1.28 3.93 -19.65
C LYS A 20 1.47 4.88 -18.47
N LEU A 21 2.41 5.82 -18.57
CA LEU A 21 2.59 6.89 -17.60
C LEU A 21 1.47 7.93 -17.69
N TYR A 22 0.90 8.27 -16.54
CA TYR A 22 -0.01 9.41 -16.38
C TYR A 22 0.51 10.35 -15.31
N LEU A 23 0.73 11.61 -15.67
CA LEU A 23 1.03 12.66 -14.71
C LEU A 23 -0.24 12.96 -13.91
N LEU A 24 -0.24 12.69 -12.60
CA LEU A 24 -1.37 12.97 -11.70
C LEU A 24 -1.24 14.33 -11.02
N GLY A 25 -0.01 14.76 -10.80
CA GLY A 25 0.33 16.06 -10.22
C GLY A 25 1.77 16.43 -10.56
N PRO A 26 2.23 17.61 -10.13
CA PRO A 26 3.61 18.04 -10.34
C PRO A 26 4.61 16.94 -9.95
N ARG A 27 5.46 16.50 -10.89
CA ARG A 27 6.52 15.52 -10.64
C ARG A 27 6.06 14.13 -10.15
N PHE A 28 4.78 13.79 -10.34
CA PHE A 28 4.23 12.50 -9.92
C PHE A 28 3.51 11.80 -11.06
N TRP A 29 4.05 10.66 -11.48
CA TRP A 29 3.46 9.78 -12.48
C TRP A 29 2.88 8.53 -11.83
N HIS A 30 1.79 8.07 -12.41
CA HIS A 30 1.09 6.87 -12.02
C HIS A 30 0.95 5.91 -13.19
N VAL A 31 1.01 4.62 -12.90
CA VAL A 31 0.90 3.55 -13.89
C VAL A 31 -0.02 2.44 -13.37
N ARG A 32 -0.94 1.99 -14.23
CA ARG A 32 -1.73 0.76 -14.03
C ARG A 32 -1.09 -0.40 -14.80
N GLY A 33 -0.93 -1.53 -14.16
CA GLY A 33 -0.46 -2.80 -14.72
C GLY A 33 -1.57 -3.84 -14.77
N HIS A 34 -1.28 -4.96 -15.44
CA HIS A 34 -2.13 -6.14 -15.39
C HIS A 34 -1.74 -7.01 -14.19
N PHE A 35 -2.72 -7.52 -13.45
CA PHE A 35 -2.51 -8.52 -12.41
C PHE A 35 -3.68 -9.47 -12.37
N LYS A 36 -3.46 -10.72 -12.78
CA LYS A 36 -4.53 -11.71 -12.94
C LYS A 36 -4.55 -12.70 -11.78
N VAL A 37 -5.61 -12.66 -10.98
CA VAL A 37 -5.94 -13.71 -10.01
C VAL A 37 -6.54 -14.91 -10.74
N LEU A 38 -6.05 -16.11 -10.40
CA LEU A 38 -6.42 -17.37 -11.05
C LEU A 38 -6.27 -17.33 -12.59
N LYS A 39 -5.37 -16.49 -13.12
CA LYS A 39 -5.15 -16.24 -14.56
C LYS A 39 -6.34 -15.67 -15.34
N VAL A 40 -7.51 -15.47 -14.72
CA VAL A 40 -8.75 -15.06 -15.40
C VAL A 40 -9.19 -13.65 -14.99
N VAL A 41 -9.13 -13.32 -13.70
CA VAL A 41 -9.68 -12.07 -13.18
C VAL A 41 -8.56 -11.05 -13.01
N ASP A 42 -8.57 -10.02 -13.84
CA ASP A 42 -7.57 -8.94 -13.79
C ASP A 42 -7.99 -7.87 -12.78
N ILE A 43 -7.39 -7.91 -11.58
CA ILE A 43 -7.59 -6.91 -10.51
C ILE A 43 -6.63 -5.73 -10.60
N GLU A 44 -5.74 -5.76 -11.60
CA GLU A 44 -4.73 -4.74 -11.88
C GLU A 44 -3.65 -4.66 -10.80
N ALA A 45 -2.56 -3.97 -11.09
CA ALA A 45 -1.56 -3.57 -10.09
C ALA A 45 -1.17 -2.13 -10.38
N GLN A 46 -0.63 -1.41 -9.40
CA GLN A 46 -0.32 0.00 -9.54
C GLN A 46 1.11 0.28 -9.13
N MET A 47 1.74 1.23 -9.84
CA MET A 47 3.09 1.70 -9.56
C MET A 47 3.09 3.23 -9.66
N SER A 48 3.91 3.89 -8.85
CA SER A 48 4.12 5.34 -8.93
C SER A 48 5.58 5.68 -9.21
N ILE A 49 5.81 6.79 -9.89
CA ILE A 49 7.14 7.33 -10.16
C ILE A 49 7.12 8.78 -9.71
N VAL A 50 8.08 9.16 -8.89
CA VAL A 50 8.18 10.51 -8.31
C VAL A 50 9.51 11.10 -8.72
N GLN A 51 9.52 12.33 -9.23
CA GLN A 51 10.76 13.09 -9.43
C GLN A 51 11.04 13.95 -8.20
N LEU A 52 12.17 13.68 -7.55
CA LEU A 52 12.67 14.40 -6.39
C LEU A 52 13.17 15.81 -6.80
N SER A 53 13.39 16.69 -5.84
CA SER A 53 13.89 18.06 -6.03
C SER A 53 15.30 18.10 -6.62
N ASN A 54 16.10 17.06 -6.39
CA ASN A 54 17.40 16.89 -7.01
C ASN A 54 17.34 16.41 -8.48
N GLY A 55 16.14 16.21 -9.04
CA GLY A 55 15.90 15.80 -10.42
C GLY A 55 15.92 14.29 -10.65
N LYS A 56 16.32 13.48 -9.67
CA LYS A 56 16.30 12.01 -9.74
C LYS A 56 14.91 11.45 -9.45
N PHE A 57 14.74 10.14 -9.67
CA PHE A 57 13.45 9.47 -9.59
C PHE A 57 13.40 8.40 -8.50
N LEU A 58 12.31 8.40 -7.74
CA LEU A 58 11.92 7.35 -6.81
C LEU A 58 10.78 6.54 -7.44
N ILE A 59 10.97 5.23 -7.57
CA ILE A 59 9.94 4.29 -8.04
C ILE A 59 9.27 3.67 -6.81
N ILE A 60 7.94 3.71 -6.74
CA ILE A 60 7.13 3.19 -5.63
C ILE A 60 6.33 2.00 -6.14
N ASP A 61 6.65 0.83 -5.57
CA ASP A 61 6.31 -0.50 -6.04
C ASP A 61 6.66 -0.76 -7.49
N THR A 62 6.34 -1.96 -7.98
CA THR A 62 6.66 -2.37 -9.34
C THR A 62 5.48 -3.10 -9.95
N ILE A 63 5.37 -3.00 -11.28
CA ILE A 63 4.43 -3.78 -12.08
C ILE A 63 5.17 -4.46 -13.22
N ASN A 64 4.56 -5.49 -13.80
CA ASN A 64 5.04 -6.06 -15.05
C ASN A 64 4.90 -5.02 -16.16
N MET A 65 6.03 -4.65 -16.76
CA MET A 65 6.10 -3.66 -17.83
C MET A 65 6.06 -4.34 -19.19
N ASN A 66 5.37 -3.73 -20.16
CA ASN A 66 5.60 -4.01 -21.57
C ASN A 66 6.67 -3.06 -22.15
N ASP A 67 7.09 -3.31 -23.39
CA ASP A 67 8.13 -2.53 -24.07
C ASP A 67 7.80 -1.03 -24.15
N ARG A 68 6.52 -0.70 -24.34
CA ARG A 68 6.06 0.68 -24.36
C ARG A 68 6.30 1.38 -23.02
N LEU A 69 5.84 0.79 -21.91
CA LEU A 69 6.02 1.38 -20.59
C LEU A 69 7.49 1.49 -20.24
N ARG A 70 8.29 0.45 -20.55
CA ARG A 70 9.73 0.48 -20.38
C ARG A 70 10.36 1.66 -21.13
N GLN A 71 10.03 1.85 -22.40
CA GLN A 71 10.51 2.99 -23.19
C GLN A 71 10.07 4.35 -22.62
N GLU A 72 8.84 4.45 -22.11
CA GLU A 72 8.36 5.67 -21.44
C GLU A 72 9.18 5.97 -20.16
N ILE A 73 9.54 4.95 -19.38
CA ILE A 73 10.39 5.10 -18.18
C ILE A 73 11.84 5.40 -18.57
N ASP A 74 12.38 4.73 -19.58
CA ASP A 74 13.74 4.96 -20.08
C ASP A 74 13.92 6.42 -20.53
N ASN A 75 12.95 6.96 -21.29
CA ASN A 75 12.97 8.35 -21.71
C ASN A 75 12.85 9.32 -20.52
N LEU A 76 12.08 8.97 -19.49
CA LEU A 76 11.89 9.81 -18.31
C LEU A 76 13.14 9.84 -17.41
N THR A 77 13.84 8.72 -17.31
CA THR A 77 14.88 8.46 -16.30
C THR A 77 16.28 8.34 -16.87
N SER A 78 16.48 8.72 -18.15
CA SER A 78 17.74 8.53 -18.86
C SER A 78 18.20 7.06 -18.86
N ASN A 79 17.35 6.17 -19.38
CA ASN A 79 17.55 4.71 -19.41
C ASN A 79 17.80 4.12 -18.01
N GLY A 80 17.12 4.65 -17.00
CA GLY A 80 17.25 4.22 -15.61
C GLY A 80 18.43 4.84 -14.85
N ASP A 81 19.34 5.57 -15.51
CA ASP A 81 20.53 6.14 -14.84
C ASP A 81 20.15 7.21 -13.79
N ASN A 82 18.99 7.85 -13.93
CA ASN A 82 18.46 8.82 -12.95
C ASN A 82 17.47 8.21 -11.94
N ILE A 83 17.30 6.89 -11.91
CA ILE A 83 16.56 6.24 -10.83
C ILE A 83 17.44 6.24 -9.57
N GLU A 84 17.05 7.03 -8.58
CA GLU A 84 17.72 7.05 -7.27
C GLU A 84 17.46 5.75 -6.53
N ALA A 85 16.19 5.35 -6.46
CA ALA A 85 15.78 4.17 -5.73
C ALA A 85 14.45 3.59 -6.24
N VAL A 86 14.28 2.30 -5.95
CA VAL A 86 13.03 1.56 -6.10
C VAL A 86 12.62 1.06 -4.72
N ILE A 87 11.40 1.37 -4.28
CA ILE A 87 10.89 1.00 -2.96
C ILE A 87 9.71 0.04 -3.06
N GLY A 88 9.75 -1.07 -2.32
CA GLY A 88 8.63 -2.00 -2.18
C GLY A 88 7.89 -1.81 -0.88
N VAL A 89 6.70 -1.21 -0.95
CA VAL A 89 6.01 -0.66 0.23
C VAL A 89 4.97 -1.59 0.83
N HIS A 90 4.50 -2.59 0.09
CA HIS A 90 3.61 -3.62 0.62
C HIS A 90 4.30 -5.00 0.71
N PRO A 91 4.27 -5.71 1.85
CA PRO A 91 5.01 -6.97 2.06
C PRO A 91 4.74 -8.08 1.04
N PHE A 92 3.57 -8.07 0.38
CA PHE A 92 3.14 -9.12 -0.54
C PHE A 92 3.23 -8.74 -2.02
N HIS A 93 3.62 -7.51 -2.36
CA HIS A 93 3.78 -7.07 -3.75
C HIS A 93 5.16 -7.43 -4.28
N THR A 94 5.41 -8.73 -4.43
CA THR A 94 6.76 -9.26 -4.70
C THR A 94 7.00 -9.65 -6.16
N LEU A 95 5.93 -9.91 -6.93
CA LEU A 95 6.03 -10.65 -8.19
C LEU A 95 6.76 -9.90 -9.32
N SER A 96 6.64 -8.57 -9.37
CA SER A 96 7.20 -7.76 -10.45
C SER A 96 8.60 -7.21 -10.16
N PHE A 97 9.06 -7.34 -8.91
CA PHE A 97 10.39 -6.86 -8.51
C PHE A 97 11.54 -7.55 -9.28
N PRO A 98 11.56 -8.88 -9.47
CA PRO A 98 12.66 -9.53 -10.20
C PRO A 98 12.80 -9.05 -11.65
N SER A 99 11.69 -8.88 -12.37
CA SER A 99 11.72 -8.41 -13.76
C SER A 99 12.06 -6.91 -13.85
N PHE A 100 11.59 -6.11 -12.89
CA PHE A 100 11.97 -4.70 -12.79
C PHE A 100 13.46 -4.54 -12.49
N TYR A 101 14.00 -5.35 -11.58
CA TYR A 101 15.44 -5.39 -11.27
C TYR A 101 16.30 -5.77 -12.48
N GLN A 102 15.86 -6.74 -13.28
CA GLN A 102 16.56 -7.07 -14.53
C GLN A 102 16.58 -5.91 -15.53
N ALA A 103 15.52 -5.10 -15.57
CA ALA A 103 15.47 -3.92 -16.44
C ALA A 103 16.35 -2.77 -15.92
N TYR A 104 16.39 -2.58 -14.60
CA TYR A 104 17.08 -1.47 -13.93
C TYR A 104 17.97 -1.95 -12.76
N PRO A 105 19.06 -2.70 -13.04
CA PRO A 105 19.87 -3.33 -11.99
C PRO A 105 20.80 -2.36 -11.27
N LYS A 106 21.03 -1.16 -11.83
CA LYS A 106 21.91 -0.14 -11.23
C LYS A 106 21.26 0.67 -10.10
N ALA A 107 19.93 0.70 -10.05
CA ALA A 107 19.20 1.44 -9.02
C ALA A 107 19.35 0.75 -7.65
N ALA A 108 19.27 1.53 -6.58
CA ALA A 108 19.19 0.97 -5.22
C ALA A 108 17.76 0.48 -4.92
N TYR A 109 17.62 -0.70 -4.33
CA TYR A 109 16.31 -1.28 -4.00
C TYR A 109 16.11 -1.32 -2.48
N PHE A 110 14.99 -0.81 -1.99
CA PHE A 110 14.61 -0.84 -0.57
C PHE A 110 13.26 -1.52 -0.42
N GLY A 111 13.08 -2.33 0.61
CA GLY A 111 11.85 -3.10 0.74
C GLY A 111 11.46 -3.32 2.18
N THR A 112 10.21 -3.72 2.39
CA THR A 112 9.77 -4.29 3.66
C THR A 112 10.66 -5.45 4.13
N PRO A 113 10.65 -5.82 5.42
CA PRO A 113 11.40 -6.98 5.93
C PRO A 113 11.08 -8.28 5.17
N ARG A 114 9.85 -8.42 4.67
CA ARG A 114 9.44 -9.58 3.88
C ARG A 114 10.10 -9.62 2.51
N HIS A 115 10.27 -8.49 1.84
CA HIS A 115 10.99 -8.41 0.57
C HIS A 115 12.41 -8.93 0.72
N LEU A 116 13.13 -8.45 1.74
CA LEU A 116 14.51 -8.86 2.04
C LEU A 116 14.60 -10.37 2.30
N ARG A 117 13.64 -10.96 3.04
CA ARG A 117 13.61 -12.41 3.31
C ARG A 117 13.25 -13.27 2.09
N ARG A 118 12.35 -12.80 1.22
CA ARG A 118 11.74 -13.64 0.16
C ARG A 118 12.37 -13.43 -1.22
N LEU A 119 12.92 -12.26 -1.51
CA LEU A 119 13.49 -11.90 -2.81
C LEU A 119 15.01 -11.77 -2.72
N THR A 120 15.68 -12.88 -2.40
CA THR A 120 17.13 -12.95 -2.18
C THR A 120 17.98 -12.73 -3.44
N GLY A 121 17.35 -12.75 -4.63
CA GLY A 121 18.00 -12.42 -5.90
C GLY A 121 18.17 -10.91 -6.15
N ILE A 122 17.62 -10.06 -5.28
CA ILE A 122 17.78 -8.60 -5.34
C ILE A 122 18.69 -8.16 -4.19
N PRO A 123 19.78 -7.41 -4.45
CA PRO A 123 20.65 -6.88 -3.41
C PRO A 123 20.00 -5.65 -2.75
N TRP A 124 19.06 -5.88 -1.83
CA TRP A 124 18.35 -4.82 -1.12
C TRP A 124 19.33 -3.91 -0.35
N ALA A 125 19.29 -2.62 -0.66
CA ALA A 125 20.11 -1.57 -0.05
C ALA A 125 19.62 -1.16 1.34
N GLY A 126 18.38 -1.47 1.71
CA GLY A 126 17.88 -1.22 3.05
C GLY A 126 16.46 -1.71 3.32
N ASP A 127 16.12 -1.73 4.61
CA ASP A 127 14.83 -2.18 5.14
C ASP A 127 13.93 -0.98 5.42
N LEU A 128 12.75 -0.93 4.81
CA LEU A 128 11.75 0.11 5.06
C LEU A 128 11.17 0.07 6.48
N ASN A 129 11.42 -0.97 7.29
CA ASN A 129 11.10 -0.97 8.72
C ASN A 129 12.03 -0.04 9.52
N ASP A 130 13.23 0.28 9.02
CA ASP A 130 14.10 1.28 9.62
C ASP A 130 13.63 2.71 9.27
N SER A 131 13.43 3.52 10.31
CA SER A 131 13.07 4.92 10.15
C SER A 131 14.15 5.75 9.44
N SER A 132 15.42 5.40 9.58
CA SER A 132 16.52 6.11 8.91
C SER A 132 16.43 5.97 7.39
N VAL A 133 16.06 4.78 6.91
CA VAL A 133 15.83 4.49 5.48
C VAL A 133 14.64 5.29 4.95
N ARG A 134 13.51 5.26 5.68
CA ARG A 134 12.30 5.99 5.28
C ARG A 134 12.50 7.50 5.16
N LYS A 135 13.43 8.08 5.92
CA LYS A 135 13.72 9.52 5.96
C LYS A 135 14.70 9.99 4.89
N GLN A 136 15.27 9.11 4.07
CA GLN A 136 16.31 9.48 3.08
C GLN A 136 15.82 10.47 2.02
N TRP A 137 14.51 10.51 1.75
CA TRP A 137 13.91 11.33 0.69
C TRP A 137 13.07 12.50 1.23
N GLU A 138 13.13 12.76 2.53
CA GLU A 138 12.52 13.96 3.11
C GLU A 138 13.29 15.22 2.66
N PRO A 139 12.60 16.35 2.41
CA PRO A 139 11.16 16.60 2.58
C PRO A 139 10.31 16.35 1.32
N ASP A 140 10.90 15.87 0.21
CA ASP A 140 10.12 15.61 -1.00
C ASP A 140 9.11 14.47 -0.78
N VAL A 141 9.56 13.40 -0.11
CA VAL A 141 8.78 12.20 0.16
C VAL A 141 8.86 11.83 1.64
N GLU A 142 7.71 11.74 2.29
CA GLU A 142 7.58 11.26 3.67
C GLU A 142 6.92 9.87 3.69
N MET A 143 7.32 9.02 4.64
CA MET A 143 6.83 7.64 4.74
C MET A 143 6.43 7.25 6.15
N ARG A 144 5.28 6.60 6.30
CA ARG A 144 4.77 6.12 7.60
C ARG A 144 4.22 4.70 7.48
N ILE A 145 4.49 3.89 8.50
CA ILE A 145 3.93 2.55 8.64
C ILE A 145 2.71 2.64 9.57
N PRO A 146 1.55 2.08 9.22
CA PRO A 146 0.39 2.06 10.12
C PRO A 146 0.66 1.37 11.45
N ALA A 147 0.23 2.03 12.53
CA ALA A 147 0.25 1.44 13.87
C ALA A 147 -0.90 0.46 14.07
N GLY A 148 -0.78 -0.45 15.05
CA GLY A 148 -1.81 -1.43 15.38
C GLY A 148 -1.88 -2.64 14.42
N ALA A 149 -1.01 -2.71 13.42
CA ALA A 149 -0.89 -3.82 12.49
C ALA A 149 0.51 -4.45 12.55
N GLU A 150 0.64 -5.70 12.10
CA GLU A 150 1.92 -6.42 12.04
C GLU A 150 2.59 -6.22 10.68
N PHE A 151 3.67 -5.42 10.60
CA PHE A 151 4.34 -5.07 9.34
C PHE A 151 5.53 -5.98 8.97
N ILE A 152 6.24 -6.54 9.95
CA ILE A 152 7.51 -7.26 9.72
C ILE A 152 7.23 -8.63 9.12
N ASN A 153 6.23 -9.32 9.65
CA ASN A 153 5.82 -10.63 9.16
C ASN A 153 4.30 -10.81 9.29
N PRO A 154 3.50 -10.14 8.46
CA PRO A 154 2.04 -10.24 8.54
C PRO A 154 1.58 -11.68 8.32
N GLN A 155 0.76 -12.19 9.24
CA GLN A 155 0.21 -13.54 9.18
C GLN A 155 -1.33 -13.53 9.29
N PRO A 156 -2.03 -14.51 8.71
CA PRO A 156 -1.51 -15.54 7.81
C PRO A 156 -1.22 -14.96 6.41
N GLU A 157 -0.13 -15.42 5.78
CA GLU A 157 0.32 -14.90 4.47
C GLU A 157 -0.73 -14.95 3.35
N SER A 158 -1.70 -15.88 3.44
CA SER A 158 -2.74 -16.06 2.43
C SER A 158 -3.81 -14.97 2.44
N THR A 159 -3.98 -14.23 3.54
CA THR A 159 -5.11 -13.30 3.69
C THR A 159 -4.76 -11.98 4.38
N ASN A 160 -3.64 -11.88 5.11
CA ASN A 160 -3.27 -10.66 5.81
C ASN A 160 -2.48 -9.69 4.92
N HIS A 161 -3.16 -9.09 3.94
CA HIS A 161 -2.59 -8.13 2.98
C HIS A 161 -3.06 -6.70 3.33
N PHE A 162 -3.21 -6.41 4.63
CA PHE A 162 -3.76 -5.13 5.08
C PHE A 162 -2.73 -4.00 5.06
N ILE A 163 -1.48 -4.30 5.38
CA ILE A 163 -0.51 -3.31 5.85
C ILE A 163 0.51 -2.93 4.76
N SER A 164 0.59 -1.66 4.42
CA SER A 164 1.60 -1.06 3.54
C SER A 164 2.25 0.16 4.19
N VAL A 165 3.44 0.54 3.71
CA VAL A 165 3.99 1.87 4.02
C VAL A 165 3.20 2.91 3.22
N PHE A 166 2.66 3.92 3.91
CA PHE A 166 2.08 5.08 3.24
C PHE A 166 3.20 5.99 2.79
N VAL A 167 3.18 6.39 1.51
CA VAL A 167 4.19 7.28 0.91
C VAL A 167 3.50 8.55 0.46
N TYR A 168 3.89 9.68 1.04
CA TYR A 168 3.36 10.99 0.70
C TYR A 168 4.39 11.80 -0.08
N HIS A 169 4.02 12.28 -1.26
CA HIS A 169 4.84 13.20 -2.04
C HIS A 169 4.26 14.61 -1.95
N SER A 170 5.02 15.52 -1.33
CA SER A 170 4.55 16.84 -0.92
C SER A 170 4.18 17.74 -2.10
N ALA A 171 5.00 17.77 -3.16
CA ALA A 171 4.79 18.68 -4.28
C ALA A 171 3.60 18.31 -5.18
N SER A 172 3.20 17.03 -5.22
CA SER A 172 2.00 16.61 -5.94
C SER A 172 0.76 16.46 -5.05
N GLN A 173 0.94 16.58 -3.73
CA GLN A 173 -0.08 16.26 -2.73
C GLN A 173 -0.70 14.88 -2.99
N THR A 174 0.14 13.89 -3.31
CA THR A 174 -0.33 12.54 -3.63
C THR A 174 0.11 11.57 -2.54
N LEU A 175 -0.85 10.80 -2.04
CA LEU A 175 -0.64 9.72 -1.09
C LEU A 175 -0.69 8.37 -1.81
N HIS A 176 0.36 7.56 -1.71
CA HIS A 176 0.34 6.17 -2.12
C HIS A 176 0.05 5.30 -0.88
N VAL A 177 -1.05 4.56 -0.91
CA VAL A 177 -1.54 3.75 0.23
C VAL A 177 -1.58 2.25 -0.06
N ASP A 178 -1.31 1.86 -1.30
CA ASP A 178 -1.34 0.45 -1.72
C ASP A 178 -2.68 -0.22 -1.33
N ASP A 179 -2.66 -1.38 -0.66
CA ASP A 179 -3.82 -2.18 -0.34
C ASP A 179 -4.61 -1.63 0.85
N THR A 180 -3.96 -0.98 1.82
CA THR A 180 -4.57 -0.59 3.11
C THR A 180 -5.89 0.15 2.93
N ILE A 181 -5.96 1.08 1.98
CA ILE A 181 -7.20 1.73 1.55
C ILE A 181 -7.42 1.40 0.07
N MET A 182 -8.58 0.82 -0.22
CA MET A 182 -9.02 0.51 -1.57
C MET A 182 -9.92 1.61 -2.11
N TYR A 183 -9.76 1.91 -3.40
CA TYR A 183 -10.65 2.80 -4.14
C TYR A 183 -11.13 2.13 -5.42
N THR A 184 -12.46 2.00 -5.54
CA THR A 184 -13.09 1.38 -6.71
C THR A 184 -13.71 2.46 -7.60
N GLU A 185 -12.96 2.92 -8.60
CA GLU A 185 -13.42 3.99 -9.50
C GLU A 185 -14.72 3.60 -10.22
N LYS A 186 -14.69 2.45 -10.91
CA LYS A 186 -15.83 1.91 -11.66
C LYS A 186 -15.91 0.40 -11.47
N PRO A 187 -16.72 -0.10 -10.52
CA PRO A 187 -16.84 -1.54 -10.30
C PRO A 187 -17.39 -2.23 -11.55
N GLY A 188 -16.92 -3.45 -11.81
CA GLY A 188 -17.51 -4.33 -12.82
C GLY A 188 -18.94 -4.74 -12.44
N PHE A 189 -19.67 -5.32 -13.40
CA PHE A 189 -21.08 -5.67 -13.24
C PHE A 189 -21.37 -6.51 -11.97
N LEU A 190 -20.57 -7.55 -11.70
CA LEU A 190 -20.75 -8.42 -10.54
C LEU A 190 -20.57 -7.67 -9.20
N LEU A 191 -19.56 -6.79 -9.11
CA LEU A 191 -19.34 -5.97 -7.92
C LEU A 191 -20.48 -4.97 -7.68
N ARG A 192 -21.05 -4.41 -8.76
CA ARG A 192 -22.23 -3.54 -8.67
C ARG A 192 -23.46 -4.27 -8.14
N LEU A 193 -23.68 -5.52 -8.59
CA LEU A 193 -24.78 -6.35 -8.10
C LEU A 193 -24.64 -6.66 -6.60
N MET A 194 -23.41 -6.78 -6.10
CA MET A 194 -23.10 -6.91 -4.67
C MET A 194 -23.11 -5.57 -3.91
N GLY A 195 -23.60 -4.49 -4.53
CA GLY A 195 -23.78 -3.19 -3.88
C GLY A 195 -22.58 -2.25 -3.90
N CYS A 196 -21.48 -2.61 -4.57
CA CYS A 196 -20.33 -1.71 -4.73
C CYS A 196 -20.66 -0.56 -5.69
N ARG A 197 -20.45 0.67 -5.23
CA ARG A 197 -20.77 1.90 -5.97
C ARG A 197 -19.52 2.49 -6.62
N ASP A 198 -19.71 3.33 -7.63
CA ASP A 198 -18.64 4.11 -8.25
C ASP A 198 -18.00 5.02 -7.22
N GLY A 199 -16.67 5.08 -7.23
CA GLY A 199 -15.91 5.83 -6.26
C GLY A 199 -16.01 5.29 -4.83
N ALA A 200 -16.37 4.01 -4.65
CA ALA A 200 -16.39 3.42 -3.31
C ALA A 200 -14.97 3.37 -2.72
N ILE A 201 -14.85 3.89 -1.49
CA ILE A 201 -13.64 3.85 -0.67
C ILE A 201 -13.87 2.94 0.54
N ALA A 202 -12.91 2.09 0.85
CA ALA A 202 -12.96 1.19 1.99
C ALA A 202 -11.56 0.79 2.45
N PHE A 203 -11.40 0.42 3.72
CA PHE A 203 -10.21 -0.30 4.15
C PHE A 203 -10.18 -1.71 3.55
N HIS A 204 -8.97 -2.26 3.34
CA HIS A 204 -8.80 -3.63 2.88
C HIS A 204 -9.57 -4.62 3.80
N PRO A 205 -10.25 -5.66 3.25
CA PRO A 205 -11.15 -6.50 4.03
C PRO A 205 -10.50 -7.20 5.22
N ALA A 206 -9.19 -7.48 5.13
CA ALA A 206 -8.41 -8.07 6.22
C ALA A 206 -8.43 -7.23 7.51
N ILE A 207 -8.77 -5.93 7.46
CA ILE A 207 -8.96 -5.11 8.68
C ILE A 207 -9.95 -5.75 9.65
N LYS A 208 -10.97 -6.48 9.16
CA LYS A 208 -12.01 -7.12 9.98
C LYS A 208 -11.56 -8.44 10.60
N THR A 209 -10.38 -8.94 10.22
CA THR A 209 -9.82 -10.20 10.68
C THR A 209 -8.41 -9.98 11.20
N PHE A 210 -7.38 -10.32 10.43
CA PHE A 210 -5.97 -10.35 10.86
C PHE A 210 -5.19 -9.06 10.57
N GLY A 211 -5.79 -8.10 9.87
CA GLY A 211 -5.14 -6.87 9.43
C GLY A 211 -4.64 -6.02 10.60
N LEU A 212 -5.39 -6.01 11.69
CA LEU A 212 -4.97 -5.42 12.97
C LEU A 212 -4.60 -6.52 13.95
N GLN A 213 -3.65 -6.22 14.83
CA GLN A 213 -3.30 -7.11 15.93
C GLN A 213 -4.54 -7.41 16.78
N GLN A 214 -4.65 -8.63 17.30
CA GLN A 214 -5.82 -9.07 18.07
C GLN A 214 -5.76 -8.60 19.53
N THR A 215 -5.39 -7.33 19.74
CA THR A 215 -5.37 -6.65 21.03
C THR A 215 -6.49 -5.62 21.09
N ARG A 216 -6.82 -5.14 22.29
CA ARG A 216 -7.87 -4.14 22.49
C ARG A 216 -7.45 -2.78 21.91
N GLU A 217 -6.16 -2.48 21.94
CA GLU A 217 -5.57 -1.19 21.60
C GLU A 217 -5.36 -1.03 20.10
N ALA A 218 -5.13 -2.12 19.37
CA ALA A 218 -4.75 -2.09 17.95
C ALA A 218 -5.70 -1.29 17.04
N PRO A 219 -7.05 -1.41 17.15
CA PRO A 219 -7.97 -0.56 16.39
C PRO A 219 -7.79 0.94 16.65
N TYR A 220 -7.55 1.33 17.90
CA TYR A 220 -7.36 2.72 18.27
C TYR A 220 -5.97 3.25 17.88
N LEU A 221 -4.93 2.42 17.99
CA LEU A 221 -3.60 2.76 17.49
C LEU A 221 -3.64 3.04 15.98
N PHE A 222 -4.34 2.21 15.21
CA PHE A 222 -4.52 2.44 13.77
C PHE A 222 -5.32 3.71 13.49
N ARG A 223 -6.44 3.91 14.20
CA ARG A 223 -7.27 5.12 14.09
C ARG A 223 -6.45 6.38 14.36
N ASP A 224 -5.75 6.43 15.47
CA ASP A 224 -4.98 7.61 15.92
C ASP A 224 -3.79 7.86 15.00
N TRP A 225 -3.14 6.81 14.53
CA TRP A 225 -2.12 6.92 13.49
C TRP A 225 -2.68 7.55 12.20
N LEU A 226 -3.84 7.10 11.73
CA LEU A 226 -4.45 7.67 10.52
C LEU A 226 -4.91 9.11 10.73
N CYS A 227 -5.38 9.46 11.94
CA CYS A 227 -5.63 10.85 12.32
C CYS A 227 -4.37 11.71 12.17
N HIS A 228 -3.20 11.25 12.63
CA HIS A 228 -1.94 11.99 12.44
C HIS A 228 -1.55 12.11 10.98
N VAL A 229 -1.72 11.07 10.16
CA VAL A 229 -1.53 11.16 8.70
C VAL A 229 -2.42 12.25 8.09
N ILE A 230 -3.71 12.26 8.43
CA ILE A 230 -4.67 13.27 7.96
C ILE A 230 -4.29 14.68 8.44
N CYS A 231 -3.84 14.83 9.69
CA CYS A 231 -3.45 16.14 10.22
C CYS A 231 -2.19 16.70 9.55
N ASP A 232 -1.21 15.83 9.29
CA ASP A 232 0.12 16.27 8.86
C ASP A 232 0.24 16.39 7.34
N TRP A 233 -0.49 15.58 6.58
CA TRP A 233 -0.34 15.50 5.13
C TRP A 233 -1.56 16.07 4.39
N PRO A 234 -1.44 17.23 3.71
CA PRO A 234 -2.51 17.83 2.93
C PRO A 234 -2.62 17.17 1.55
N PHE A 235 -2.89 15.86 1.49
CA PHE A 235 -2.99 15.12 0.23
C PHE A 235 -4.33 15.38 -0.48
N GLU A 236 -4.27 15.59 -1.80
CA GLU A 236 -5.44 15.80 -2.65
C GLU A 236 -5.74 14.56 -3.50
N ASN A 237 -4.71 13.77 -3.80
CA ASN A 237 -4.78 12.55 -4.62
C ASN A 237 -4.39 11.32 -3.79
N MET A 238 -4.93 10.15 -4.15
CA MET A 238 -4.58 8.88 -3.51
C MET A 238 -4.45 7.73 -4.52
N CYS A 239 -3.29 7.07 -4.55
CA CYS A 239 -2.99 5.87 -5.34
C CYS A 239 -3.16 4.62 -4.47
N CYS A 240 -3.99 3.67 -4.92
CA CYS A 240 -4.20 2.38 -4.27
C CYS A 240 -3.49 1.26 -5.04
N ALA A 241 -3.50 0.03 -4.53
CA ALA A 241 -2.93 -1.13 -5.22
C ALA A 241 -3.72 -1.53 -6.48
N HIS A 242 -5.05 -1.46 -6.39
CA HIS A 242 -5.97 -2.11 -7.31
C HIS A 242 -7.13 -1.20 -7.72
N MET A 243 -7.76 -1.52 -8.86
CA MET A 243 -9.05 -1.00 -9.35
C MET A 243 -9.13 0.49 -9.72
N GLY A 244 -8.40 1.40 -9.06
CA GLY A 244 -8.44 2.81 -9.37
C GLY A 244 -7.50 3.68 -8.54
N VAL A 245 -7.50 4.96 -8.92
CA VAL A 245 -6.80 6.06 -8.28
C VAL A 245 -7.81 7.17 -7.99
N LYS A 246 -7.77 7.75 -6.79
CA LYS A 246 -8.60 8.89 -6.42
C LYS A 246 -7.86 10.18 -6.79
N ILE A 247 -8.37 10.88 -7.80
CA ILE A 247 -7.88 12.20 -8.20
C ILE A 247 -8.82 13.25 -7.60
N GLY A 248 -8.25 14.19 -6.84
CA GLY A 248 -8.96 15.23 -6.12
C GLY A 248 -9.78 14.73 -4.93
N GLY A 249 -9.96 15.54 -3.89
CA GLY A 249 -10.82 15.27 -2.73
C GLY A 249 -10.49 14.01 -1.93
N ALA A 250 -9.32 13.39 -2.12
CA ALA A 250 -8.95 12.15 -1.44
C ALA A 250 -8.91 12.35 0.09
N TYR A 251 -8.45 13.51 0.56
CA TYR A 251 -8.48 13.90 1.97
C TYR A 251 -9.85 13.70 2.61
N LEU A 252 -10.89 14.30 2.02
CA LEU A 252 -12.24 14.27 2.57
C LEU A 252 -12.82 12.86 2.55
N ASP A 253 -12.51 12.08 1.52
CA ASP A 253 -12.94 10.69 1.43
C ASP A 253 -12.29 9.81 2.52
N VAL A 254 -11.00 10.01 2.81
CA VAL A 254 -10.30 9.28 3.89
C VAL A 254 -10.81 9.71 5.27
N VAL A 255 -11.07 11.00 5.50
CA VAL A 255 -11.71 11.50 6.74
C VAL A 255 -13.08 10.85 6.94
N LYS A 256 -13.89 10.79 5.88
CA LYS A 256 -15.21 10.17 5.92
C LYS A 256 -15.13 8.66 6.13
N LEU A 257 -14.17 7.98 5.48
CA LEU A 257 -13.92 6.56 5.68
C LEU A 257 -13.57 6.28 7.15
N LEU A 258 -12.65 7.05 7.73
CA LEU A 258 -12.24 6.90 9.13
C LEU A 258 -13.43 7.07 10.08
N LYS A 259 -14.18 8.16 9.93
CA LYS A 259 -15.40 8.42 10.72
C LYS A 259 -16.43 7.29 10.63
N ASN A 260 -16.67 6.77 9.42
CA ASN A 260 -17.63 5.69 9.20
C ASN A 260 -17.15 4.34 9.74
N THR A 261 -15.84 4.19 9.98
CA THR A 261 -15.22 2.95 10.48
C THR A 261 -15.15 2.93 12.02
N GLU A 262 -15.35 4.06 12.71
CA GLU A 262 -15.28 4.12 14.18
C GLU A 262 -16.11 3.03 14.90
N PRO A 263 -17.36 2.72 14.51
CA PRO A 263 -18.12 1.64 15.16
C PRO A 263 -17.48 0.26 15.00
N LEU A 264 -16.77 0.02 13.90
CA LEU A 264 -16.01 -1.23 13.70
C LEU A 264 -14.84 -1.29 14.68
N PHE A 265 -14.11 -0.20 14.88
CA PHE A 265 -12.98 -0.17 15.83
C PHE A 265 -13.42 -0.43 17.26
N VAL A 266 -14.53 0.20 17.69
CA VAL A 266 -15.13 -0.07 19.01
C VAL A 266 -15.50 -1.54 19.14
N LYS A 267 -16.20 -2.09 18.14
CA LYS A 267 -16.58 -3.51 18.12
C LYS A 267 -15.37 -4.44 18.22
N MET A 268 -14.32 -4.19 17.44
CA MET A 268 -13.10 -5.01 17.44
C MET A 268 -12.38 -4.95 18.80
N SER A 269 -12.27 -3.77 19.39
CA SER A 269 -11.71 -3.58 20.73
C SER A 269 -12.45 -4.42 21.78
N GLU A 270 -13.78 -4.36 21.80
CA GLU A 270 -14.59 -5.15 22.75
C GLU A 270 -14.51 -6.66 22.50
N GLN A 271 -14.48 -7.09 21.24
CA GLN A 271 -14.31 -8.50 20.89
C GLN A 271 -12.94 -9.05 21.34
N ASN A 272 -11.87 -8.27 21.17
CA ASN A 272 -10.53 -8.68 21.59
C ASN A 272 -10.40 -8.70 23.12
N LYS A 273 -11.12 -7.82 23.83
CA LYS A 273 -11.24 -7.86 25.29
C LYS A 273 -11.84 -9.18 25.77
N MET A 274 -12.96 -9.62 25.19
CA MET A 274 -13.63 -10.87 25.58
C MET A 274 -12.75 -12.11 25.35
N ARG A 275 -12.03 -12.16 24.22
CA ARG A 275 -11.09 -13.25 23.94
C ARG A 275 -9.97 -13.36 24.95
N TYR A 276 -9.50 -12.23 25.49
CA TYR A 276 -8.48 -12.25 26.53
C TYR A 276 -9.03 -12.92 27.81
N PHE A 277 -10.26 -12.59 28.22
CA PHE A 277 -10.90 -13.21 29.38
C PHE A 277 -11.17 -14.71 29.19
N ASP A 278 -11.62 -15.13 28.01
CA ASP A 278 -11.84 -16.56 27.71
C ASP A 278 -10.54 -17.38 27.78
N VAL A 279 -9.40 -16.83 27.33
CA VAL A 279 -8.09 -17.50 27.41
C VAL A 279 -7.59 -17.58 28.85
N THR A 280 -7.81 -16.53 29.66
CA THR A 280 -7.43 -16.57 31.08
C THR A 280 -8.31 -17.52 31.89
N GLU A 281 -9.62 -17.59 31.63
CA GLU A 281 -10.51 -18.52 32.32
C GLU A 281 -10.25 -19.98 31.92
N THR A 282 -9.94 -20.25 30.65
CA THR A 282 -9.61 -21.62 30.19
C THR A 282 -8.21 -22.09 30.60
N SER A 283 -7.27 -21.16 30.80
CA SER A 283 -5.96 -21.41 31.40
C SER A 283 -6.06 -21.87 32.86
N ASP A 284 -7.05 -21.36 33.61
CA ASP A 284 -7.20 -21.63 35.04
C ASP A 284 -7.92 -22.96 35.36
N TYR A 285 -8.34 -23.74 34.36
CA TYR A 285 -8.97 -25.06 34.53
C TYR A 285 -8.05 -26.27 34.28
N HIS A 286 -6.74 -26.07 34.09
CA HIS A 286 -5.76 -27.15 33.95
C HIS A 286 -4.63 -27.10 34.98
N THR A 287 -4.99 -27.08 36.27
CA THR A 287 -4.14 -27.64 37.33
C THR A 287 -4.89 -28.73 38.08
N ASN A 288 -5.10 -29.87 37.41
CA ASN A 288 -5.33 -31.14 38.11
C ASN A 288 -4.58 -32.24 37.36
N THR A 289 -3.41 -32.56 37.92
CA THR A 289 -2.79 -33.89 37.99
C THR A 289 -3.14 -34.90 36.90
N ASN A 290 -2.14 -35.23 36.07
CA ASN A 290 -1.84 -36.65 35.87
C ASN A 290 -0.33 -36.86 35.80
N ILE A 291 0.19 -37.30 36.95
CA ILE A 291 1.44 -38.05 37.09
C ILE A 291 1.18 -39.39 36.41
N ASN A 292 1.86 -39.66 35.28
CA ASN A 292 2.45 -40.95 34.92
C ASN A 292 2.88 -41.00 33.44
N GLY A 293 4.18 -41.20 33.21
CA GLY A 293 4.65 -42.18 32.22
C GLY A 293 5.07 -41.70 30.83
N ASN A 294 6.39 -41.53 30.68
CA ASN A 294 7.25 -41.99 29.56
C ASN A 294 7.21 -41.30 28.17
N GLU A 295 8.29 -40.56 27.90
CA GLU A 295 9.23 -40.63 26.75
C GLU A 295 8.77 -40.91 25.29
N CYS A 296 9.32 -40.04 24.41
CA CYS A 296 9.88 -40.29 23.07
C CYS A 296 9.01 -40.74 21.89
N GLY A 297 9.02 -39.91 20.84
CA GLY A 297 8.56 -40.16 19.48
C GLY A 297 8.55 -38.88 18.66
#